data_AF-A0A1Y3Y6S0-F1
#
_entry.id   AF-A0A1Y3Y6S0-F1
#
_cell.length_a   1.000
_cell.length_b   1.000
_cell.length_c   1.000
_cell.angle_alpha   90.00
_cell.angle_beta   90.00
_cell.angle_gamma   90.00
#
_symmetry.space_group_name_H-M   'P 1'
#
loop_
_entity.id
_entity.type
_entity.pdbx_description
1 polymer ?
#
loop_
_entity_poly.entity_id
_entity_poly.type
_entity_poly.pdbx_seq_one_letter_code
_entity_poly.pdbx_strand_id
1 'polypeptide(L)'
;MKEDKILKIYGFLHLWLFMTGILLLLLHLGDGLYAGTPVKIFCMLISAPVFREVSMRGKKIWSYLAVSFLILAGFWLLGKAGWERGCLLLGVLFFLTLFFVQRIKGNRKAFFRPSYPCLLVFALEYIFALEYGLEIFQNVFLVFAGCYWLLILWCRNREGFLEYCGAHEKLYRFPKQGIAYGNRLMLIFLTGLTVGCMVILPFLEIDRGILAVLELLRRFLAMLLSGEREAPEPEELPQEDMGAQPPFLGAGEEPSPLLTAIWEVLEKILIAAFVLAILGGICVFLYWLYRKYNSETEVNGDILESLDVSRKEKTEKLGKSRMPRLGFFWGRTPEARIRKSYRQKIMREGKPSAVFTPMELEEAAGLPEGEEREEFHSLYEKARYGNAPCSQEEARRMGELERVDFS
;
A
#
# COMPACT_ATOMS: atom_id res chain seq x y z
N MET A 1 -6.26 -3.64 12.81
CA MET A 1 -7.50 -4.45 12.91
C MET A 1 -7.38 -5.72 12.07
N LYS A 2 -7.64 -6.90 12.65
CA LYS A 2 -7.78 -8.14 11.87
C LYS A 2 -8.94 -7.95 10.89
N GLU A 3 -8.70 -8.10 9.59
CA GLU A 3 -9.77 -7.99 8.59
C GLU A 3 -10.87 -9.02 8.88
N ASP A 4 -12.11 -8.53 8.95
CA ASP A 4 -13.31 -9.34 9.19
C ASP A 4 -13.44 -10.42 8.11
N LYS A 5 -13.72 -11.66 8.52
CA LYS A 5 -13.77 -12.82 7.61
C LYS A 5 -14.88 -12.66 6.56
N ILE A 6 -15.99 -12.02 6.90
CA ILE A 6 -17.14 -11.85 5.99
C ILE A 6 -16.78 -10.83 4.91
N LEU A 7 -16.14 -9.71 5.27
CA LEU A 7 -15.65 -8.73 4.29
C LEU A 7 -14.66 -9.34 3.30
N LYS A 8 -13.83 -10.30 3.74
CA LYS A 8 -12.94 -11.03 2.82
C LYS A 8 -13.72 -11.87 1.80
N ILE A 9 -14.78 -12.53 2.23
CA ILE A 9 -15.66 -13.33 1.35
C ILE A 9 -16.34 -12.42 0.33
N TYR A 10 -16.87 -11.26 0.76
CA TYR A 10 -17.46 -10.29 -0.15
C TYR A 10 -16.46 -9.76 -1.18
N GLY A 11 -15.22 -9.50 -0.77
CA GLY A 11 -14.17 -9.12 -1.71
C GLY A 11 -13.83 -10.21 -2.73
N PHE A 12 -13.89 -11.49 -2.37
CA PHE A 12 -13.70 -12.59 -3.32
C PHE A 12 -14.86 -12.71 -4.30
N LEU A 13 -16.11 -12.64 -3.80
CA LEU A 13 -17.30 -12.65 -4.65
C LEU A 13 -17.32 -11.46 -5.62
N HIS A 14 -16.88 -10.29 -5.16
CA HIS A 14 -16.76 -9.08 -5.98
C HIS A 14 -15.84 -9.33 -7.18
N LEU A 15 -14.64 -9.83 -6.91
CA LEU A 15 -13.68 -10.12 -7.97
C LEU A 15 -14.19 -11.18 -8.92
N TRP A 16 -14.77 -12.26 -8.40
CA TRP A 16 -15.25 -13.34 -9.25
C TRP A 16 -16.38 -12.89 -10.19
N LEU A 17 -17.39 -12.16 -9.67
CA LEU A 17 -18.47 -11.62 -10.49
C LEU A 17 -17.92 -10.68 -11.58
N PHE A 18 -17.01 -9.78 -11.20
CA PHE A 18 -16.44 -8.80 -12.12
C PHE A 18 -15.55 -9.44 -13.20
N MET A 19 -14.74 -10.44 -12.83
CA MET A 19 -13.94 -11.25 -13.76
C MET A 19 -14.83 -12.02 -14.74
N THR A 20 -15.94 -12.58 -14.23
CA THR A 20 -16.84 -13.42 -15.02
C THR A 20 -17.60 -12.59 -16.06
N GLY A 21 -18.09 -11.39 -15.70
CA GLY A 21 -18.75 -10.48 -16.65
C GLY A 21 -17.87 -10.15 -17.85
N ILE A 22 -16.66 -9.67 -17.59
CA ILE A 22 -15.68 -9.31 -18.63
C ILE A 22 -15.28 -10.53 -19.46
N LEU A 23 -15.07 -11.69 -18.83
CA LEU A 23 -14.70 -12.90 -19.57
C LEU A 23 -15.83 -13.38 -20.49
N LEU A 24 -17.08 -13.36 -20.02
CA LEU A 24 -18.23 -13.76 -20.84
C LEU A 24 -18.33 -12.90 -22.09
N LEU A 25 -18.11 -11.59 -21.97
CA LEU A 25 -18.08 -10.68 -23.12
C LEU A 25 -16.94 -11.02 -24.10
N LEU A 26 -15.72 -11.24 -23.59
CA LEU A 26 -14.56 -11.61 -24.42
C LEU A 26 -14.70 -12.96 -25.12
N LEU A 27 -15.35 -13.94 -24.47
CA LEU A 27 -15.63 -15.24 -25.06
C LEU A 27 -16.76 -15.17 -26.08
N HIS A 28 -17.76 -14.31 -25.85
CA HIS A 28 -18.83 -14.07 -26.82
C HIS A 28 -18.32 -13.41 -28.10
N LEU A 29 -17.52 -12.33 -27.98
CA LEU A 29 -16.83 -11.69 -29.12
C LEU A 29 -15.96 -12.67 -29.91
N GLY A 30 -15.58 -13.77 -29.27
CA GLY A 30 -14.73 -14.79 -29.83
C GLY A 30 -15.39 -16.06 -30.33
N ASP A 31 -16.72 -16.11 -30.36
CA ASP A 31 -17.51 -17.30 -30.70
C ASP A 31 -17.09 -18.57 -29.91
N GLY A 32 -16.57 -18.37 -28.70
CA GLY A 32 -15.92 -19.41 -27.89
C GLY A 32 -16.82 -20.02 -26.81
N LEU A 33 -18.14 -19.81 -26.91
CA LEU A 33 -19.10 -20.24 -25.89
C LEU A 33 -19.46 -21.72 -26.09
N TYR A 34 -18.79 -22.60 -25.35
CA TYR A 34 -19.04 -24.05 -25.39
C TYR A 34 -19.58 -24.57 -24.05
N ALA A 35 -20.07 -25.81 -24.03
CA ALA A 35 -20.53 -26.49 -22.81
C ALA A 35 -19.49 -26.56 -21.67
N GLY A 36 -18.20 -26.35 -21.97
CA GLY A 36 -17.11 -26.28 -20.98
C GLY A 36 -16.90 -24.92 -20.31
N THR A 37 -17.52 -23.85 -20.79
CA THR A 37 -17.41 -22.48 -20.26
C THR A 37 -17.68 -22.37 -18.74
N PRO A 38 -18.71 -23.02 -18.16
CA PRO A 38 -18.95 -22.94 -16.71
C PRO A 38 -17.80 -23.51 -15.88
N VAL A 39 -17.10 -24.55 -16.37
CA VAL A 39 -15.90 -25.09 -15.69
C VAL A 39 -14.78 -24.06 -15.67
N LYS A 40 -14.60 -23.29 -16.75
CA LYS A 40 -13.58 -22.25 -16.84
C LYS A 40 -13.88 -21.06 -15.91
N ILE A 41 -15.15 -20.69 -15.82
CA ILE A 41 -15.64 -19.68 -14.87
C ILE A 41 -15.43 -20.15 -13.42
N PHE A 42 -15.62 -21.44 -13.16
CA PHE A 42 -15.35 -22.01 -11.84
C PHE A 42 -13.85 -22.03 -11.52
N CYS A 43 -12.97 -22.33 -12.48
CA CYS A 43 -11.53 -22.22 -12.29
C CYS A 43 -11.10 -20.77 -11.95
N MET A 44 -11.79 -19.76 -12.49
CA MET A 44 -11.56 -18.35 -12.10
C MET A 44 -11.86 -18.08 -10.63
N LEU A 45 -12.86 -18.74 -10.05
CA LEU A 45 -13.21 -18.64 -8.62
C LEU A 45 -12.03 -19.01 -7.72
N ILE A 46 -11.20 -19.96 -8.13
CA ILE A 46 -10.03 -20.44 -7.36
C ILE A 46 -8.82 -19.52 -7.58
N SER A 47 -8.65 -18.97 -8.79
CA SER A 47 -7.53 -18.08 -9.10
C SER A 47 -7.61 -16.73 -8.38
N ALA A 48 -8.81 -16.16 -8.24
CA ALA A 48 -9.04 -14.86 -7.60
C ALA A 48 -8.57 -14.76 -6.13
N PRO A 49 -8.84 -15.74 -5.23
CA PRO A 49 -8.38 -15.69 -3.84
C PRO A 49 -6.87 -15.89 -3.70
N VAL A 50 -6.28 -16.79 -4.49
CA VAL A 50 -4.83 -16.99 -4.55
C VAL A 50 -4.15 -15.70 -4.96
N PHE A 51 -4.70 -15.03 -5.98
CA PHE A 51 -4.15 -13.79 -6.48
C PHE A 51 -4.27 -12.63 -5.49
N ARG A 52 -5.44 -12.50 -4.84
CA ARG A 52 -5.64 -11.52 -3.76
C ARG A 52 -4.65 -11.72 -2.63
N GLU A 53 -4.44 -12.96 -2.19
CA GLU A 53 -3.55 -13.22 -1.06
C GLU A 53 -2.09 -12.90 -1.39
N VAL A 54 -1.65 -13.20 -2.60
CA VAL A 54 -0.30 -12.87 -3.08
C VAL A 54 -0.16 -11.36 -3.29
N SER A 55 -1.18 -10.71 -3.84
CA SER A 55 -1.23 -9.24 -4.00
C SER A 55 -1.33 -8.49 -2.67
N MET A 56 -1.84 -9.10 -1.60
CA MET A 56 -1.96 -8.47 -0.29
C MET A 56 -0.75 -8.76 0.62
N ARG A 57 -0.26 -10.01 0.62
CA ARG A 57 0.76 -10.51 1.56
C ARG A 57 2.13 -10.72 0.94
N GLY A 58 2.23 -10.85 -0.38
CA GLY A 58 3.51 -11.04 -1.06
C GLY A 58 4.44 -9.87 -0.76
N LYS A 59 5.59 -10.14 -0.13
CA LYS A 59 6.58 -9.09 0.19
C LYS A 59 7.47 -8.73 -1.00
N LYS A 60 7.65 -9.66 -1.95
CA LYS A 60 8.59 -9.54 -3.08
C LYS A 60 7.88 -9.61 -4.42
N ILE A 61 8.33 -8.82 -5.40
CA ILE A 61 7.74 -8.79 -6.76
C ILE A 61 7.80 -10.15 -7.47
N TRP A 62 8.85 -10.91 -7.21
CA TRP A 62 9.04 -12.26 -7.76
C TRP A 62 7.93 -13.23 -7.36
N SER A 63 7.40 -13.11 -6.14
CA SER A 63 6.28 -13.96 -5.70
C SER A 63 4.99 -13.64 -6.47
N TYR A 64 4.79 -12.38 -6.83
CA TYR A 64 3.66 -11.96 -7.66
C TYR A 64 3.84 -12.42 -9.10
N LEU A 65 5.01 -12.19 -9.70
CA LEU A 65 5.30 -12.61 -11.08
C LEU A 65 5.21 -14.14 -11.25
N ALA A 66 5.72 -14.92 -10.29
CA ALA A 66 5.63 -16.37 -10.33
C ALA A 66 4.18 -16.86 -10.31
N VAL A 67 3.35 -16.28 -9.44
CA VAL A 67 1.92 -16.64 -9.34
C VAL A 67 1.15 -16.18 -10.57
N SER A 68 1.43 -14.98 -11.09
CA SER A 68 0.89 -14.49 -12.36
C SER A 68 1.21 -15.45 -13.50
N PHE A 69 2.44 -15.92 -13.59
CA PHE A 69 2.86 -16.89 -14.62
C PHE A 69 2.13 -18.24 -14.47
N LEU A 70 2.00 -18.76 -13.24
CA LEU A 70 1.26 -20.00 -12.99
C LEU A 70 -0.22 -19.89 -13.37
N ILE A 71 -0.85 -18.76 -13.08
CA ILE A 71 -2.25 -18.51 -13.45
C ILE A 71 -2.37 -18.43 -14.98
N LEU A 72 -1.51 -17.66 -15.65
CA LEU A 72 -1.50 -17.57 -17.12
C LEU A 72 -1.28 -18.94 -17.77
N ALA A 73 -0.34 -19.73 -17.27
CA ALA A 73 -0.09 -21.09 -17.73
C ALA A 73 -1.31 -22.01 -17.52
N GLY A 74 -1.99 -21.90 -16.37
CA GLY A 74 -3.22 -22.64 -16.09
C GLY A 74 -4.35 -22.30 -17.06
N PHE A 75 -4.56 -21.02 -17.35
CA PHE A 75 -5.58 -20.58 -18.30
C PHE A 75 -5.25 -20.92 -19.76
N TRP A 76 -3.95 -20.93 -20.12
CA TRP A 76 -3.50 -21.41 -21.42
C TRP A 76 -3.85 -22.88 -21.65
N LEU A 77 -3.61 -23.74 -20.64
CA LEU A 77 -3.95 -25.17 -20.71
C LEU A 77 -5.46 -25.42 -20.74
N LEU A 78 -6.25 -24.51 -20.17
CA LEU A 78 -7.72 -24.58 -20.19
C LEU A 78 -8.33 -24.25 -21.57
N GLY A 79 -7.63 -23.49 -22.42
CA GLY A 79 -8.10 -23.13 -23.75
C GLY A 79 -7.90 -24.26 -24.75
N LYS A 80 -8.97 -24.64 -25.46
CA LYS A 80 -8.92 -25.71 -26.48
C LYS A 80 -8.49 -25.16 -27.83
N ALA A 81 -9.08 -24.03 -28.25
CA ALA A 81 -8.76 -23.35 -29.49
C ALA A 81 -7.74 -22.22 -29.29
N GLY A 82 -6.94 -21.90 -30.32
CA GLY A 82 -5.95 -20.83 -30.26
C GLY A 82 -6.56 -19.46 -29.96
N TRP A 83 -7.72 -19.15 -30.54
CA TRP A 83 -8.44 -17.91 -30.29
C TRP A 83 -9.00 -17.85 -28.86
N GLU A 84 -9.59 -18.95 -28.37
CA GLU A 84 -10.09 -19.04 -27.00
C GLU A 84 -8.98 -18.83 -25.95
N ARG A 85 -7.78 -19.38 -26.20
CA ARG A 85 -6.59 -19.10 -25.38
C ARG A 85 -6.27 -17.62 -25.37
N GLY A 86 -6.34 -16.96 -26.54
CA GLY A 86 -6.15 -15.52 -26.68
C GLY A 86 -7.11 -14.72 -25.78
N CYS A 87 -8.42 -14.98 -25.87
CA CYS A 87 -9.42 -14.29 -25.05
C CYS A 87 -9.23 -14.54 -23.54
N LEU A 88 -8.96 -15.79 -23.14
CA LEU A 88 -8.71 -16.14 -21.73
C LEU A 88 -7.46 -15.44 -21.19
N LEU A 89 -6.36 -15.46 -21.95
CA LEU A 89 -5.13 -14.77 -21.57
C LEU A 89 -5.32 -13.26 -21.48
N LEU A 90 -6.02 -12.66 -22.44
CA LEU A 90 -6.27 -11.22 -22.47
C LEU A 90 -7.10 -10.78 -21.27
N GLY A 91 -8.16 -11.52 -20.94
CA GLY A 91 -8.95 -11.29 -19.74
C GLY A 91 -8.11 -11.39 -18.48
N VAL A 92 -7.38 -12.49 -18.28
CA VAL A 92 -6.52 -12.67 -17.10
C VAL A 92 -5.45 -11.57 -17.01
N LEU A 93 -4.79 -11.24 -18.12
CA LEU A 93 -3.74 -10.22 -18.18
C LEU A 93 -4.27 -8.83 -17.86
N PHE A 94 -5.48 -8.48 -18.32
CA PHE A 94 -6.16 -7.24 -17.93
C PHE A 94 -6.30 -7.14 -16.40
N PHE A 95 -6.72 -8.21 -15.74
CA PHE A 95 -6.83 -8.20 -14.28
C PHE A 95 -5.48 -8.17 -13.58
N LEU A 96 -4.51 -8.97 -14.03
CA LEU A 96 -3.14 -8.95 -13.51
C LEU A 96 -2.51 -7.55 -13.58
N THR A 97 -2.74 -6.82 -14.66
CA THR A 97 -2.23 -5.45 -14.81
C THR A 97 -2.97 -4.47 -13.91
N LEU A 98 -4.31 -4.54 -13.82
CA LEU A 98 -5.09 -3.71 -12.91
C LEU A 98 -4.62 -3.86 -11.45
N PHE A 99 -4.48 -5.09 -10.97
CA PHE A 99 -4.01 -5.36 -9.62
C PHE A 99 -2.57 -4.88 -9.40
N PHE A 100 -1.71 -5.02 -10.42
CA PHE A 100 -0.33 -4.55 -10.36
C PHE A 100 -0.27 -3.02 -10.21
N VAL A 101 -1.07 -2.30 -10.99
CA VAL A 101 -1.21 -0.84 -10.92
C VAL A 101 -1.73 -0.40 -9.56
N GLN A 102 -2.77 -1.04 -9.04
CA GLN A 102 -3.33 -0.72 -7.71
C GLN A 102 -2.31 -0.91 -6.60
N ARG A 103 -1.51 -1.97 -6.70
CA ARG A 103 -0.44 -2.25 -5.76
C ARG A 103 0.67 -1.21 -5.81
N ILE A 104 1.09 -0.77 -7.01
CA ILE A 104 2.07 0.32 -7.19
C ILE A 104 1.56 1.63 -6.62
N LYS A 105 0.25 1.91 -6.73
CA LYS A 105 -0.38 3.10 -6.16
C LYS A 105 -0.52 3.05 -4.62
N GLY A 106 -0.09 1.97 -3.97
CA GLY A 106 -0.18 1.81 -2.51
C GLY A 106 -1.59 1.53 -1.98
N ASN A 107 -2.62 1.64 -2.82
CA ASN A 107 -4.02 1.41 -2.44
C ASN A 107 -4.41 -0.07 -2.58
N ARG A 108 -3.73 -0.93 -1.81
CA ARG A 108 -3.84 -2.39 -1.94
C ARG A 108 -5.25 -2.92 -1.67
N LYS A 109 -6.13 -2.17 -1.01
CA LYS A 109 -7.46 -2.63 -0.57
C LYS A 109 -8.63 -2.11 -1.40
N ALA A 110 -8.46 -1.03 -2.17
CA ALA A 110 -9.58 -0.36 -2.82
C ALA A 110 -10.35 -1.28 -3.80
N PHE A 111 -9.65 -2.06 -4.61
CA PHE A 111 -10.30 -2.94 -5.60
C PHE A 111 -10.74 -4.29 -5.07
N PHE A 112 -10.44 -4.60 -3.81
CA PHE A 112 -11.07 -5.75 -3.17
C PHE A 112 -12.40 -5.39 -2.52
N ARG A 113 -12.85 -4.13 -2.67
CA ARG A 113 -14.16 -3.67 -2.19
C ARG A 113 -15.07 -3.40 -3.39
N PRO A 114 -16.31 -3.91 -3.36
CA PRO A 114 -17.27 -3.63 -4.41
C PRO A 114 -17.56 -2.12 -4.45
N SER A 115 -17.62 -1.56 -5.66
CA SER A 115 -17.76 -0.11 -5.86
C SER A 115 -18.86 0.19 -6.87
N TYR A 116 -19.56 1.32 -6.71
CA TYR A 116 -20.62 1.73 -7.65
C TYR A 116 -20.10 1.93 -9.07
N PRO A 117 -18.89 2.45 -9.33
CA PRO A 117 -18.37 2.55 -10.70
C PRO A 117 -18.29 1.19 -11.41
N CYS A 118 -18.05 0.09 -10.70
CA CYS A 118 -18.06 -1.24 -11.31
C CYS A 118 -19.46 -1.69 -11.76
N LEU A 119 -20.55 -1.15 -11.19
CA LEU A 119 -21.90 -1.40 -11.71
C LEU A 119 -22.09 -0.81 -13.11
N LEU A 120 -21.41 0.29 -13.43
CA LEU A 120 -21.46 0.87 -14.77
C LEU A 120 -20.91 -0.10 -15.82
N VAL A 121 -19.93 -0.92 -15.46
CA VAL A 121 -19.41 -1.94 -16.38
C VAL A 121 -20.50 -2.95 -16.73
N PHE A 122 -21.23 -3.48 -15.74
CA PHE A 122 -22.36 -4.38 -16.00
C PHE A 122 -23.51 -3.69 -16.76
N ALA A 123 -23.76 -2.40 -16.50
CA ALA A 123 -24.74 -1.64 -17.26
C ALA A 123 -24.33 -1.46 -18.74
N LEU A 124 -23.04 -1.22 -19.00
CA LEU A 124 -22.51 -1.15 -20.37
C LEU A 124 -22.53 -2.53 -21.06
N GLU A 125 -22.21 -3.60 -20.34
CA GLU A 125 -22.33 -4.99 -20.83
C GLU A 125 -23.80 -5.32 -21.19
N TYR A 126 -24.76 -4.86 -20.37
CA TYR A 126 -26.18 -4.99 -20.66
C TYR A 126 -26.61 -4.23 -21.92
N ILE A 127 -26.21 -2.95 -22.03
CA ILE A 127 -26.50 -2.12 -23.23
C ILE A 127 -25.89 -2.75 -24.49
N PHE A 128 -24.66 -3.28 -24.37
CA PHE A 128 -24.03 -4.03 -25.44
C PHE A 128 -24.87 -5.26 -25.84
N ALA A 129 -25.29 -6.09 -24.88
CA ALA A 129 -26.13 -7.24 -25.17
C ALA A 129 -27.49 -6.85 -25.78
N LEU A 130 -28.02 -5.68 -25.44
CA LEU A 130 -29.22 -5.09 -26.03
C LEU A 130 -29.04 -4.74 -27.50
N GLU A 131 -27.96 -4.03 -27.84
CA GLU A 131 -27.67 -3.60 -29.21
C GLU A 131 -27.48 -4.78 -30.17
N TYR A 132 -26.84 -5.86 -29.71
CA TYR A 132 -26.59 -7.05 -30.53
C TYR A 132 -27.73 -8.10 -30.49
N GLY A 133 -28.84 -7.81 -29.80
CA GLY A 133 -30.01 -8.72 -29.74
C GLY A 133 -29.76 -10.04 -29.00
N LEU A 134 -28.86 -10.05 -28.02
CA LEU A 134 -28.42 -11.26 -27.31
C LEU A 134 -29.27 -11.52 -26.04
N GLU A 135 -30.49 -12.03 -26.21
CA GLU A 135 -31.47 -12.19 -25.11
C GLU A 135 -30.96 -12.97 -23.89
N ILE A 136 -30.17 -14.03 -24.11
CA ILE A 136 -29.60 -14.82 -23.01
C ILE A 136 -28.60 -13.98 -22.21
N PHE A 137 -27.75 -13.21 -22.89
CA PHE A 137 -26.72 -12.39 -22.25
C PHE A 137 -27.32 -11.18 -21.54
N GLN A 138 -28.37 -10.58 -22.08
CA GLN A 138 -29.12 -9.50 -21.42
C GLN A 138 -29.59 -9.94 -20.03
N ASN A 139 -30.27 -11.09 -19.94
CA ASN A 139 -30.75 -11.64 -18.67
C ASN A 139 -29.60 -11.96 -17.71
N VAL A 140 -28.51 -12.55 -18.21
CA VAL A 140 -27.33 -12.87 -17.38
C VAL A 140 -26.69 -11.60 -16.82
N PHE A 141 -26.48 -10.56 -17.63
CA PHE A 141 -25.89 -9.30 -17.18
C PHE A 141 -26.82 -8.53 -16.21
N LEU A 142 -28.13 -8.59 -16.40
CA LEU A 142 -29.10 -8.02 -15.46
C LEU A 142 -29.04 -8.72 -14.10
N VAL A 143 -29.01 -10.05 -14.09
CA VAL A 143 -28.82 -10.84 -12.86
C VAL A 143 -27.47 -10.53 -12.20
N PHE A 144 -26.40 -10.41 -12.99
CA PHE A 144 -25.07 -10.05 -12.47
C PHE A 144 -25.05 -8.65 -11.85
N ALA A 145 -25.63 -7.65 -12.51
CA ALA A 145 -25.76 -6.30 -11.99
C ALA A 145 -26.54 -6.29 -10.67
N GLY A 146 -27.63 -7.06 -10.60
CA GLY A 146 -28.40 -7.24 -9.38
C GLY A 146 -27.62 -7.90 -8.25
N CYS A 147 -26.99 -9.05 -8.52
CA CYS A 147 -26.13 -9.73 -7.54
C CYS A 147 -24.99 -8.83 -7.05
N TYR A 148 -24.41 -8.03 -7.95
CA TYR A 148 -23.36 -7.08 -7.62
C TYR A 148 -23.88 -5.92 -6.75
N TRP A 149 -25.08 -5.42 -7.03
CA TRP A 149 -25.76 -4.43 -6.17
C TRP A 149 -25.98 -4.95 -4.75
N LEU A 150 -26.50 -6.18 -4.61
CA LEU A 150 -26.65 -6.84 -3.32
C LEU A 150 -25.32 -6.98 -2.59
N LEU A 151 -24.26 -7.31 -3.32
CA LEU A 151 -22.92 -7.41 -2.76
C LEU A 151 -22.40 -6.07 -2.23
N ILE A 152 -22.63 -4.97 -2.95
CA ILE A 152 -22.31 -3.62 -2.45
C ILE A 152 -23.10 -3.34 -1.17
N LEU A 153 -24.40 -3.61 -1.18
CA LEU A 153 -25.30 -3.36 -0.06
C LEU A 153 -24.85 -4.13 1.19
N TRP A 154 -24.54 -5.42 1.07
CA TRP A 154 -24.04 -6.23 2.17
C TRP A 154 -22.65 -5.78 2.65
N CYS A 155 -21.76 -5.45 1.72
CA CYS A 155 -20.41 -5.01 2.06
C CYS A 155 -20.42 -3.67 2.80
N ARG A 156 -21.10 -2.65 2.26
CA ARG A 156 -21.21 -1.33 2.90
C ARG A 156 -21.96 -1.39 4.23
N ASN A 157 -23.01 -2.20 4.32
CA ASN A 157 -23.73 -2.39 5.58
C ASN A 157 -22.82 -3.00 6.65
N ARG A 158 -22.04 -4.03 6.30
CA ARG A 158 -21.10 -4.68 7.22
C ARG A 158 -19.97 -3.73 7.63
N GLU A 159 -19.40 -2.97 6.69
CA GLU A 159 -18.37 -1.96 6.98
C GLU A 159 -18.91 -0.89 7.93
N GLY A 160 -20.06 -0.28 7.60
CA GLY A 160 -20.68 0.74 8.44
C GLY A 160 -21.04 0.22 9.84
N PHE A 161 -21.53 -1.02 9.94
CA PHE A 161 -21.82 -1.64 11.24
C PHE A 161 -20.54 -1.86 12.09
N LEU A 162 -19.45 -2.33 11.46
CA LEU A 162 -18.18 -2.55 12.16
C LEU A 162 -17.54 -1.23 12.59
N GLU A 163 -17.57 -0.22 11.74
CA GLU A 163 -17.09 1.12 12.03
C GLU A 163 -17.89 1.75 13.18
N TYR A 164 -19.21 1.68 13.12
CA TYR A 164 -20.09 2.16 14.17
C TYR A 164 -19.82 1.48 15.52
N CYS A 165 -19.71 0.14 15.52
CA CYS A 165 -19.38 -0.62 16.72
C CYS A 165 -18.00 -0.27 17.27
N GLY A 166 -17.00 -0.07 16.40
CA GLY A 166 -15.64 0.29 16.81
C GLY A 166 -15.56 1.69 17.42
N ALA A 167 -16.27 2.66 16.86
CA ALA A 167 -16.33 4.03 17.38
C ALA A 167 -16.98 4.11 18.77
N HIS A 168 -17.97 3.25 19.04
CA HIS A 168 -18.78 3.28 20.26
C HIS A 168 -18.43 2.17 21.25
N GLU A 169 -17.38 1.39 21.00
CA GLU A 169 -16.98 0.24 21.83
C GLU A 169 -16.62 0.64 23.27
N LYS A 170 -16.15 1.88 23.45
CA LYS A 170 -15.74 2.42 24.76
C LYS A 170 -16.90 2.96 25.61
N LEU A 171 -18.13 3.01 25.07
CA LEU A 171 -19.28 3.52 25.81
C LEU A 171 -19.78 2.49 26.82
N TYR A 172 -20.00 2.95 28.05
CA TYR A 172 -20.58 2.13 29.12
C TYR A 172 -22.01 1.71 28.74
N ARG A 173 -22.28 0.39 28.73
CA ARG A 173 -23.55 -0.25 28.33
C ARG A 173 -23.96 -0.05 26.85
N PHE A 174 -23.03 -0.14 25.91
CA PHE A 174 -23.36 -0.14 24.48
C PHE A 174 -24.23 -1.36 24.07
N PRO A 175 -25.47 -1.19 23.56
CA PRO A 175 -26.38 -2.28 23.24
C PRO A 175 -26.07 -2.91 21.87
N LYS A 176 -24.87 -3.51 21.74
CA LYS A 176 -24.36 -4.08 20.48
C LYS A 176 -25.33 -5.09 19.84
N GLN A 177 -25.98 -5.91 20.65
CA GLN A 177 -26.89 -6.96 20.16
C GLN A 177 -28.19 -6.39 19.58
N GLY A 178 -28.77 -5.36 20.21
CA GLY A 178 -29.99 -4.70 19.72
C GLY A 178 -29.75 -4.01 18.38
N ILE A 179 -28.63 -3.30 18.26
CA ILE A 179 -28.23 -2.62 17.01
C ILE A 179 -27.90 -3.65 15.92
N ALA A 180 -27.23 -4.75 16.27
CA ALA A 180 -26.96 -5.83 15.33
C ALA A 180 -28.24 -6.48 14.81
N TYR A 181 -29.23 -6.70 15.69
CA TYR A 181 -30.52 -7.28 15.31
C TYR A 181 -31.30 -6.34 14.38
N GLY A 182 -31.45 -5.06 14.75
CA GLY A 182 -32.13 -4.08 13.91
C GLY A 182 -31.47 -3.91 12.55
N ASN A 183 -30.13 -3.86 12.52
CA ASN A 183 -29.37 -3.78 11.27
C ASN A 183 -29.58 -5.03 10.38
N ARG A 184 -29.60 -6.23 10.97
CA ARG A 184 -29.88 -7.48 10.23
C ARG A 184 -31.30 -7.50 9.66
N LEU A 185 -32.28 -7.06 10.44
CA LEU A 185 -33.68 -7.00 10.00
C LEU A 185 -33.83 -6.05 8.79
N MET A 186 -33.25 -4.85 8.90
CA MET A 186 -33.23 -3.87 7.82
C MET A 186 -32.51 -4.41 6.57
N LEU A 187 -31.39 -5.10 6.76
CA LEU A 187 -30.65 -5.72 5.67
C LEU A 187 -31.46 -6.81 4.95
N ILE A 188 -32.18 -7.65 5.69
CA ILE A 188 -33.06 -8.69 5.13
C ILE A 188 -34.18 -8.03 4.34
N PHE A 189 -34.83 -6.99 4.89
CA PHE A 189 -35.89 -6.26 4.21
C PHE A 189 -35.40 -5.63 2.90
N LEU A 190 -34.29 -4.89 2.93
CA LEU A 190 -33.70 -4.28 1.73
C LEU A 190 -33.24 -5.33 0.70
N THR A 191 -32.71 -6.45 1.16
CA THR A 191 -32.34 -7.57 0.27
C THR A 191 -33.58 -8.13 -0.41
N GLY A 192 -34.66 -8.38 0.35
CA GLY A 192 -35.93 -8.86 -0.18
C GLY A 192 -36.55 -7.89 -1.18
N LEU A 193 -36.55 -6.58 -0.87
CA LEU A 193 -37.00 -5.54 -1.79
C LEU A 193 -36.18 -5.54 -3.09
N THR A 194 -34.86 -5.61 -2.99
CA THR A 194 -33.98 -5.60 -4.17
C THR A 194 -34.20 -6.84 -5.04
N VAL A 195 -34.31 -8.03 -4.43
CA VAL A 195 -34.62 -9.27 -5.16
C VAL A 195 -36.01 -9.18 -5.81
N GLY A 196 -37.00 -8.62 -5.11
CA GLY A 196 -38.32 -8.33 -5.69
C GLY A 196 -38.22 -7.44 -6.93
N CYS A 197 -37.45 -6.34 -6.85
CA CYS A 197 -37.20 -5.49 -8.02
C CYS A 197 -36.53 -6.27 -9.16
N MET A 198 -35.52 -7.11 -8.89
CA MET A 198 -34.87 -7.92 -9.93
C MET A 198 -35.82 -8.88 -10.63
N VAL A 199 -36.78 -9.45 -9.92
CA VAL A 199 -37.79 -10.34 -10.52
C VAL A 199 -38.76 -9.55 -11.39
N ILE A 200 -39.12 -8.33 -10.99
CA ILE A 200 -40.08 -7.50 -11.72
C ILE A 200 -39.43 -6.84 -12.95
N LEU A 201 -38.14 -6.47 -12.89
CA LEU A 201 -37.42 -5.73 -13.94
C LEU A 201 -37.55 -6.32 -15.36
N PRO A 202 -37.37 -7.64 -15.58
CA PRO A 202 -37.56 -8.25 -16.90
C PRO A 202 -38.97 -8.09 -17.48
N PHE A 203 -40.00 -7.93 -16.62
CA PHE A 203 -41.38 -7.76 -17.07
C PHE A 203 -41.74 -6.31 -17.43
N LEU A 204 -40.90 -5.33 -17.08
CA LEU A 204 -41.17 -3.91 -17.29
C LEU A 204 -40.84 -3.41 -18.72
N GLU A 205 -40.35 -4.28 -19.62
CA GLU A 205 -39.96 -3.94 -21.01
C GLU A 205 -39.14 -2.63 -21.13
N ILE A 206 -38.26 -2.36 -20.15
CA ILE A 206 -37.45 -1.13 -20.07
C ILE A 206 -36.52 -0.99 -21.28
N ASP A 207 -36.22 -2.11 -21.93
CA ASP A 207 -35.42 -2.25 -23.14
C ASP A 207 -35.80 -1.26 -24.23
N ARG A 208 -37.10 -1.06 -24.47
CA ARG A 208 -37.59 -0.13 -25.50
C ARG A 208 -37.23 1.31 -25.16
N GLY A 209 -37.27 1.67 -23.87
CA GLY A 209 -36.87 2.99 -23.39
C GLY A 209 -35.37 3.24 -23.52
N ILE A 210 -34.54 2.23 -23.18
CA ILE A 210 -33.08 2.34 -23.30
C ILE A 210 -32.67 2.48 -24.77
N LEU A 211 -33.24 1.67 -25.67
CA LEU A 211 -32.97 1.77 -27.10
C LEU A 211 -33.40 3.12 -27.68
N ALA A 212 -34.55 3.66 -27.26
CA ALA A 212 -35.00 4.99 -27.69
C ALA A 212 -34.05 6.11 -27.23
N VAL A 213 -33.54 6.03 -25.99
CA VAL A 213 -32.53 6.97 -25.47
C VAL A 213 -31.21 6.83 -26.22
N LEU A 214 -30.79 5.60 -26.52
CA LEU A 214 -29.55 5.34 -27.27
C LEU A 214 -29.64 5.89 -28.70
N GLU A 215 -30.78 5.71 -29.37
CA GLU A 215 -31.04 6.27 -30.69
C GLU A 215 -31.07 7.81 -30.66
N LEU A 216 -31.66 8.41 -29.63
CA LEU A 216 -31.62 9.85 -29.42
C LEU A 216 -30.17 10.34 -29.22
N LEU A 217 -29.38 9.61 -28.42
CA LEU A 217 -27.97 9.91 -28.20
C LEU A 217 -27.16 9.78 -29.50
N ARG A 218 -27.43 8.77 -30.34
CA ARG A 218 -26.80 8.61 -31.65
C ARG A 218 -27.13 9.79 -32.56
N ARG A 219 -28.40 10.20 -32.62
CA ARG A 219 -28.81 11.37 -33.41
C ARG A 219 -28.20 12.66 -32.89
N PHE A 220 -28.10 12.80 -31.57
CA PHE A 220 -27.45 13.94 -30.95
C PHE A 220 -25.95 13.97 -31.22
N LEU A 221 -25.26 12.84 -31.08
CA LEU A 221 -23.84 12.69 -31.43
C LEU A 221 -23.62 12.92 -32.92
N ALA A 222 -24.47 12.35 -33.78
CA ALA A 222 -24.44 12.60 -35.22
C ALA A 222 -24.66 14.08 -35.50
N MET A 223 -25.61 14.75 -34.86
CA MET A 223 -25.80 16.20 -35.01
C MET A 223 -24.60 17.01 -34.53
N LEU A 224 -23.92 16.58 -33.46
CA LEU A 224 -22.75 17.25 -32.89
C LEU A 224 -21.46 16.98 -33.68
N LEU A 225 -21.36 15.82 -34.33
CA LEU A 225 -20.24 15.42 -35.21
C LEU A 225 -20.48 15.79 -36.69
N SER A 226 -21.72 16.00 -37.11
CA SER A 226 -22.12 16.52 -38.43
C SER A 226 -22.08 18.05 -38.45
N GLY A 227 -21.06 18.64 -37.83
CA GLY A 227 -20.70 20.03 -38.12
C GLY A 227 -20.22 20.11 -39.56
N GLU A 228 -21.08 20.64 -40.43
CA GLU A 228 -20.80 21.10 -41.81
C GLU A 228 -19.81 20.26 -42.62
N ARG A 229 -20.34 19.29 -43.37
CA ARG A 229 -19.80 19.03 -44.71
C ARG A 229 -20.90 18.57 -45.64
N GLU A 230 -21.75 19.53 -46.04
CA GLU A 230 -22.29 19.49 -47.40
C GLU A 230 -21.14 19.75 -48.39
N ALA A 231 -21.23 19.07 -49.53
CA ALA A 231 -20.14 18.63 -50.41
C ALA A 231 -19.31 19.74 -51.09
N PRO A 232 -18.21 19.37 -51.78
CA PRO A 232 -18.41 19.08 -53.20
C PRO A 232 -17.83 17.74 -53.66
N GLU A 233 -18.40 17.31 -54.78
CA GLU A 233 -17.96 16.28 -55.70
C GLU A 233 -16.43 16.29 -55.95
N PRO A 234 -15.86 15.16 -56.40
CA PRO A 234 -14.46 15.13 -56.82
C PRO A 234 -14.27 16.07 -58.02
N GLU A 235 -13.79 17.29 -57.76
CA GLU A 235 -13.19 18.13 -58.80
C GLU A 235 -12.02 17.36 -59.40
N GLU A 236 -12.19 16.95 -60.65
CA GLU A 236 -11.13 16.50 -61.52
C GLU A 236 -10.06 17.59 -61.58
N LEU A 237 -8.89 17.30 -60.99
CA LEU A 237 -7.72 18.15 -61.12
C LEU A 237 -7.34 18.22 -62.62
N PRO A 238 -7.20 19.41 -63.21
CA PRO A 238 -6.61 19.55 -64.53
C PRO A 238 -5.20 18.95 -64.50
N GLN A 239 -4.89 18.11 -65.49
CA GLN A 239 -3.52 17.75 -65.83
C GLN A 239 -2.76 19.04 -66.16
N GLU A 240 -2.00 19.55 -65.20
CA GLU A 240 -0.99 20.56 -65.50
C GLU A 240 0.22 19.90 -66.17
N ASP A 241 0.55 20.56 -67.25
CA ASP A 241 1.58 20.29 -68.22
C ASP A 241 2.97 20.15 -67.56
N MET A 242 3.77 19.34 -68.24
CA MET A 242 5.16 19.08 -67.98
C MET A 242 5.96 20.40 -67.99
N GLY A 243 6.56 20.82 -66.88
CA GLY A 243 7.35 22.05 -66.88
C GLY A 243 8.22 22.29 -65.65
N ALA A 244 9.52 22.09 -65.82
CA ALA A 244 10.62 22.63 -65.01
C ALA A 244 10.85 22.04 -63.61
N GLN A 245 11.62 20.95 -63.57
CA GLN A 245 12.51 20.67 -62.44
C GLN A 245 13.51 21.84 -62.28
N PRO A 246 13.70 22.40 -61.07
CA PRO A 246 14.89 23.19 -60.81
C PRO A 246 16.11 22.25 -60.80
N PRO A 247 17.19 22.57 -61.53
CA PRO A 247 18.39 21.75 -61.58
C PRO A 247 19.15 21.95 -60.28
N PHE A 248 18.81 21.18 -59.24
CA PHE A 248 19.59 21.16 -58.03
C PHE A 248 20.62 20.04 -58.08
N LEU A 249 21.80 20.46 -58.54
CA LEU A 249 23.11 20.05 -58.09
C LEU A 249 23.45 18.56 -58.12
N GLY A 250 24.30 18.26 -59.10
CA GLY A 250 25.59 17.69 -58.78
C GLY A 250 25.61 16.17 -58.78
N ALA A 251 26.04 15.65 -59.91
CA ALA A 251 26.94 14.50 -60.05
C ALA A 251 26.82 13.44 -58.96
N GLY A 252 26.31 12.27 -59.37
CA GLY A 252 26.68 11.01 -58.76
C GLY A 252 28.20 10.84 -58.81
N GLU A 253 28.87 11.37 -57.80
CA GLU A 253 30.14 10.84 -57.33
C GLU A 253 29.76 9.59 -56.55
N GLU A 254 30.16 8.43 -57.05
CA GLU A 254 30.06 7.19 -56.28
C GLU A 254 30.69 7.47 -54.91
N PRO A 255 29.92 7.38 -53.81
CA PRO A 255 30.44 7.75 -52.50
C PRO A 255 31.69 6.91 -52.28
N SER A 256 32.80 7.58 -51.99
CA SER A 256 34.10 6.92 -51.87
C SER A 256 33.94 5.67 -51.00
N PRO A 257 34.45 4.49 -51.38
CA PRO A 257 34.19 3.23 -50.67
C PRO A 257 34.57 3.26 -49.19
N LEU A 258 35.42 4.21 -48.79
CA LEU A 258 35.71 4.52 -47.40
C LEU A 258 34.56 5.23 -46.66
N LEU A 259 33.88 6.20 -47.29
CA LEU A 259 32.76 6.93 -46.69
C LEU A 259 31.53 6.04 -46.52
N THR A 260 31.24 5.15 -47.48
CA THR A 260 30.17 4.16 -47.33
C THR A 260 30.49 3.15 -46.24
N ALA A 261 31.72 2.63 -46.17
CA ALA A 261 32.15 1.73 -45.11
C ALA A 261 32.11 2.40 -43.72
N ILE A 262 32.53 3.67 -43.62
CA ILE A 262 32.45 4.45 -42.37
C ILE A 262 30.98 4.66 -41.97
N TRP A 263 30.10 4.97 -42.94
CA TRP A 263 28.67 5.16 -42.68
C TRP A 263 27.99 3.87 -42.22
N GLU A 264 28.27 2.72 -42.86
CA GLU A 264 27.75 1.41 -42.43
C GLU A 264 28.23 1.01 -41.03
N VAL A 265 29.51 1.28 -40.70
CA VAL A 265 30.06 1.01 -39.37
C VAL A 265 29.41 1.94 -38.34
N LEU A 266 29.23 3.22 -38.67
CA LEU A 266 28.58 4.19 -37.79
C LEU A 266 27.10 3.84 -37.56
N GLU A 267 26.37 3.43 -38.59
CA GLU A 267 24.98 2.99 -38.50
C GLU A 267 24.84 1.77 -37.59
N LYS A 268 25.70 0.76 -37.75
CA LYS A 268 25.72 -0.42 -36.87
C LYS A 268 26.04 -0.07 -35.41
N ILE A 269 26.96 0.86 -35.18
CA ILE A 269 27.29 1.36 -33.84
C ILE A 269 26.09 2.11 -33.24
N LEU A 270 25.38 2.91 -34.03
CA LEU A 270 24.24 3.71 -33.57
C LEU A 270 23.03 2.81 -33.26
N ILE A 271 22.75 1.80 -34.09
CA ILE A 271 21.75 0.77 -33.82
C ILE A 271 22.12 -0.01 -32.56
N ALA A 272 23.39 -0.44 -32.41
CA ALA A 272 23.84 -1.15 -31.22
C ALA A 272 23.71 -0.29 -29.95
N ALA A 273 24.06 1.00 -30.03
CA ALA A 273 23.91 1.97 -28.93
C ALA A 273 22.43 2.19 -28.59
N PHE A 274 21.55 2.26 -29.59
CA PHE A 274 20.11 2.40 -29.40
C PHE A 274 19.50 1.16 -28.74
N VAL A 275 19.90 -0.04 -29.18
CA VAL A 275 19.51 -1.31 -28.55
C VAL A 275 19.99 -1.38 -27.10
N LEU A 276 21.23 -1.00 -26.82
CA LEU A 276 21.78 -0.94 -25.47
C LEU A 276 21.08 0.11 -24.59
N ALA A 277 20.70 1.26 -25.16
CA ALA A 277 19.95 2.29 -24.46
C ALA A 277 18.52 1.81 -24.11
N ILE A 278 17.85 1.10 -25.02
CA ILE A 278 16.56 0.45 -24.74
C ILE A 278 16.73 -0.60 -23.65
N LEU A 279 17.74 -1.47 -23.76
CA LEU A 279 18.00 -2.53 -22.78
C LEU A 279 18.30 -1.94 -21.40
N GLY A 280 19.15 -0.91 -21.34
CA GLY A 280 19.46 -0.15 -20.14
C GLY A 280 18.24 0.56 -19.56
N GLY A 281 17.40 1.17 -20.41
CA GLY A 281 16.12 1.77 -20.04
C GLY A 281 15.16 0.75 -19.42
N ILE A 282 15.07 -0.45 -19.99
CA ILE A 282 14.30 -1.57 -19.44
C ILE A 282 14.86 -1.97 -18.07
N CYS A 283 16.18 -2.12 -17.93
CA CYS A 283 16.80 -2.46 -16.65
C CYS A 283 16.56 -1.40 -15.57
N VAL A 284 16.69 -0.11 -15.90
CA VAL A 284 16.41 1.01 -14.99
C VAL A 284 14.93 1.05 -14.62
N PHE A 285 14.04 0.82 -15.59
CA PHE A 285 12.60 0.76 -15.37
C PHE A 285 12.24 -0.42 -14.45
N LEU A 286 12.79 -1.62 -14.70
CA LEU A 286 12.60 -2.79 -13.85
C LEU A 286 13.19 -2.58 -12.46
N TYR A 287 14.33 -1.89 -12.34
CA TYR A 287 14.92 -1.53 -11.06
C TYR A 287 14.07 -0.51 -10.29
N TRP A 288 13.54 0.51 -10.97
CA TRP A 288 12.59 1.46 -10.40
C TRP A 288 11.32 0.76 -9.92
N LEU A 289 10.78 -0.14 -10.74
CA LEU A 289 9.62 -0.98 -10.44
C LEU A 289 9.90 -1.87 -9.23
N TYR A 290 11.06 -2.53 -9.19
CA TYR A 290 11.52 -3.35 -8.08
C TYR A 290 11.65 -2.52 -6.81
N ARG A 291 12.34 -1.37 -6.87
CA ARG A 291 12.55 -0.49 -5.72
C ARG A 291 11.21 0.02 -5.19
N LYS A 292 10.30 0.46 -6.05
CA LYS A 292 8.96 0.92 -5.66
C LYS A 292 8.08 -0.21 -5.12
N TYR A 293 8.26 -1.43 -5.61
CA TYR A 293 7.52 -2.60 -5.16
C TYR A 293 8.02 -3.14 -3.81
N ASN A 294 9.34 -3.15 -3.61
CA ASN A 294 10.01 -3.64 -2.41
C ASN A 294 10.25 -2.55 -1.35
N SER A 295 10.10 -1.27 -1.66
CA SER A 295 10.09 -0.22 -0.65
C SER A 295 8.89 -0.48 0.26
N GLU A 296 9.17 -0.93 1.47
CA GLU A 296 8.19 -1.31 2.46
C GLU A 296 7.31 -0.10 2.79
N THR A 297 6.13 -0.02 2.17
CA THR A 297 5.00 0.65 2.81
C THR A 297 4.54 -0.28 3.91
N GLU A 298 5.24 -0.20 5.05
CA GLU A 298 4.88 -0.94 6.24
C GLU A 298 3.49 -0.50 6.70
N VAL A 299 2.65 -1.51 6.79
CA VAL A 299 1.35 -1.76 7.45
C VAL A 299 0.80 -0.77 8.50
N ASN A 300 1.50 0.28 8.93
CA ASN A 300 1.09 1.14 10.05
C ASN A 300 1.03 2.65 9.78
N GLY A 301 1.00 3.12 8.53
CA GLY A 301 0.68 4.53 8.24
C GLY A 301 1.67 5.57 8.75
N ASP A 302 2.76 5.15 9.40
CA ASP A 302 3.92 5.98 9.64
C ASP A 302 4.85 5.90 8.43
N ILE A 303 5.13 7.07 7.87
CA ILE A 303 6.20 7.27 6.90
C ILE A 303 7.48 7.13 7.72
N LEU A 304 8.14 5.97 7.66
CA LEU A 304 9.54 5.93 8.05
C LEU A 304 10.27 6.72 6.97
N GLU A 305 10.52 8.00 7.25
CA GLU A 305 11.50 8.75 6.50
C GLU A 305 12.78 7.92 6.54
N SER A 306 13.12 7.34 5.39
CA SER A 306 14.45 6.84 5.12
C SER A 306 15.34 8.08 5.16
N LEU A 307 15.76 8.47 6.37
CA LEU A 307 16.84 9.42 6.57
C LEU A 307 18.00 8.85 5.77
N ASP A 308 18.27 9.50 4.65
CA ASP A 308 19.40 9.18 3.81
C ASP A 308 20.61 9.23 4.73
N VAL A 309 21.23 8.08 5.00
CA VAL A 309 22.34 7.93 5.97
C VAL A 309 23.54 8.84 5.57
N SER A 310 23.46 9.44 4.38
CA SER A 310 24.35 10.45 3.83
C SER A 310 24.28 11.84 4.49
N ARG A 311 23.16 12.23 5.12
CA ARG A 311 23.10 13.51 5.85
C ARG A 311 22.97 13.23 7.33
N LYS A 312 24.13 13.20 8.01
CA LYS A 312 24.23 13.27 9.47
C LYS A 312 23.48 14.52 9.95
N GLU A 313 22.19 14.39 10.18
CA GLU A 313 21.51 15.24 11.14
C GLU A 313 22.23 15.02 12.47
N LYS A 314 22.83 16.09 12.97
CA LYS A 314 23.24 16.16 14.37
C LYS A 314 21.95 16.10 15.18
N THR A 315 21.48 14.89 15.46
CA THR A 315 20.56 14.67 16.56
C THR A 315 21.34 15.14 17.79
N GLU A 316 21.01 16.33 18.31
CA GLU A 316 21.31 16.68 19.68
C GLU A 316 20.50 15.73 20.55
N LYS A 317 21.04 14.52 20.69
CA LYS A 317 20.74 13.69 21.84
C LYS A 317 21.12 14.57 23.01
N LEU A 318 20.13 15.10 23.72
CA LEU A 318 20.30 15.61 25.08
C LEU A 318 21.24 14.61 25.75
N GLY A 319 22.47 15.06 25.95
CA GLY A 319 23.52 14.19 26.40
C GLY A 319 23.00 13.59 27.68
N LYS A 320 22.76 12.26 27.69
CA LYS A 320 23.05 11.52 28.90
C LYS A 320 24.47 11.93 29.20
N SER A 321 24.62 12.89 30.13
CA SER A 321 25.90 13.39 30.57
C SER A 321 26.73 12.13 30.74
N ARG A 322 27.70 11.96 29.85
CA ARG A 322 28.71 10.96 30.05
C ARG A 322 29.33 11.46 31.34
N MET A 323 28.91 10.89 32.47
CA MET A 323 29.69 10.96 33.69
C MET A 323 31.11 10.69 33.19
N PRO A 324 32.01 11.68 33.27
CA PRO A 324 33.35 11.44 32.84
C PRO A 324 33.77 10.24 33.68
N ARG A 325 34.26 9.20 33.01
CA ARG A 325 34.95 8.11 33.71
C ARG A 325 36.17 8.78 34.33
N LEU A 326 35.97 9.44 35.47
CA LEU A 326 36.98 10.09 36.26
C LEU A 326 37.92 8.96 36.64
N GLY A 327 39.11 9.04 36.07
CA GLY A 327 40.09 7.98 36.12
C GLY A 327 40.46 7.59 37.54
N PHE A 328 41.14 6.45 37.59
CA PHE A 328 41.95 5.82 38.64
C PHE A 328 42.58 6.71 39.75
N PHE A 329 42.60 8.04 39.62
CA PHE A 329 43.16 9.01 40.57
C PHE A 329 42.15 9.62 41.56
N TRP A 330 40.85 9.30 41.46
CA TRP A 330 39.85 9.84 42.41
C TRP A 330 40.04 9.33 43.85
N GLY A 331 40.87 8.32 44.11
CA GLY A 331 41.16 7.85 45.47
C GLY A 331 42.22 8.64 46.25
N ARG A 332 42.89 9.64 45.64
CA ARG A 332 44.05 10.32 46.24
C ARG A 332 43.77 11.72 46.82
N THR A 333 42.65 12.37 46.47
CA THR A 333 42.33 13.69 47.03
C THR A 333 41.72 13.58 48.43
N PRO A 334 41.99 14.52 49.36
CA PRO A 334 41.40 14.53 50.70
C PRO A 334 39.87 14.47 50.68
N GLU A 335 39.23 15.22 49.79
CA GLU A 335 37.76 15.26 49.60
C GLU A 335 37.19 13.89 49.24
N ALA A 336 37.84 13.16 48.33
CA ALA A 336 37.35 11.86 47.91
C ALA A 336 37.55 10.79 48.99
N ARG A 337 38.58 10.94 49.84
CA ARG A 337 38.75 10.09 51.04
C ARG A 337 37.62 10.34 52.03
N ILE A 338 37.25 11.60 52.30
CA ILE A 338 36.12 11.96 53.17
C ILE A 338 34.81 11.36 52.63
N ARG A 339 34.51 11.55 51.34
CA ARG A 339 33.28 11.00 50.71
C ARG A 339 33.25 9.47 50.73
N LYS A 340 34.40 8.81 50.61
CA LYS A 340 34.51 7.34 50.67
C LYS A 340 34.22 6.85 52.09
N SER A 341 34.87 7.42 53.11
CA SER A 341 34.66 7.08 54.51
C SER A 341 33.22 7.31 54.96
N TYR A 342 32.60 8.42 54.54
CA TYR A 342 31.19 8.69 54.78
C TYR A 342 30.29 7.59 54.21
N ARG A 343 30.46 7.28 52.92
CA ARG A 343 29.65 6.25 52.24
C ARG A 343 29.85 4.87 52.86
N GLN A 344 31.07 4.56 53.31
CA GLN A 344 31.39 3.29 53.92
C GLN A 344 30.69 3.11 55.27
N LYS A 345 30.64 4.17 56.10
CA LYS A 345 29.87 4.14 57.36
C LYS A 345 28.37 3.99 57.12
N ILE A 346 27.79 4.82 56.24
CA ILE A 346 26.35 4.75 55.91
C ILE A 346 25.96 3.40 55.32
N MET A 347 26.82 2.77 54.51
CA MET A 347 26.58 1.42 53.98
C MET A 347 26.74 0.30 55.01
N ARG A 348 27.54 0.52 56.06
CA ARG A 348 27.72 -0.45 57.15
C ARG A 348 26.48 -0.48 58.05
N GLU A 349 25.96 0.69 58.39
CA GLU A 349 24.81 0.83 59.29
C GLU A 349 23.45 0.74 58.56
N GLY A 350 23.37 1.06 57.26
CA GLY A 350 22.11 1.08 56.51
C GLY A 350 22.21 0.88 55.00
N LYS A 351 21.07 0.91 54.31
CA LYS A 351 20.98 0.85 52.84
C LYS A 351 20.68 2.24 52.26
N PRO A 352 21.66 2.93 51.65
CA PRO A 352 21.43 4.29 51.17
C PRO A 352 20.53 4.33 49.92
N SER A 353 19.48 5.16 49.95
CA SER A 353 18.75 5.58 48.76
C SER A 353 19.48 6.72 48.06
N ALA A 354 19.52 6.72 46.73
CA ALA A 354 20.20 7.76 45.95
C ALA A 354 19.52 9.14 46.00
N VAL A 355 18.29 9.20 46.55
CA VAL A 355 17.45 10.40 46.58
C VAL A 355 17.60 11.17 47.90
N PHE A 356 18.12 10.55 48.95
CA PHE A 356 18.17 11.14 50.29
C PHE A 356 19.28 12.19 50.45
N THR A 357 18.95 13.22 51.24
CA THR A 357 19.92 14.22 51.69
C THR A 357 20.91 13.61 52.69
N PRO A 358 22.08 14.22 52.93
CA PRO A 358 23.05 13.68 53.90
C PRO A 358 22.46 13.49 55.31
N MET A 359 21.58 14.39 55.75
CA MET A 359 20.89 14.29 57.03
C MET A 359 19.93 13.10 57.08
N GLU A 360 19.11 12.94 56.04
CA GLU A 360 18.20 11.79 55.89
C GLU A 360 18.96 10.45 55.77
N LEU A 361 20.15 10.45 55.18
CA LEU A 361 21.01 9.26 55.10
C LEU A 361 21.53 8.84 56.49
N GLU A 362 21.86 9.81 57.34
CA GLU A 362 22.34 9.55 58.70
C GLU A 362 21.23 9.07 59.62
N GLU A 363 20.04 9.67 59.52
CA GLU A 363 18.84 9.22 60.23
C GLU A 363 18.43 7.81 59.79
N ALA A 364 18.43 7.53 58.47
CA ALA A 364 18.13 6.21 57.94
C ALA A 364 19.20 5.16 58.32
N ALA A 365 20.42 5.60 58.63
CA ALA A 365 21.50 4.77 59.15
C ALA A 365 21.45 4.62 60.68
N GLY A 366 20.53 5.30 61.38
CA GLY A 366 20.36 5.17 62.83
C GLY A 366 21.47 5.81 63.67
N LEU A 367 22.18 6.82 63.14
CA LEU A 367 23.27 7.50 63.86
C LEU A 367 22.70 8.40 64.97
N PRO A 368 23.05 8.19 66.26
CA PRO A 368 22.53 9.00 67.36
C PRO A 368 23.00 10.45 67.25
N GLU A 369 22.18 11.38 67.78
CA GLU A 369 22.52 12.80 67.84
C GLU A 369 23.63 13.04 68.87
N GLY A 370 24.69 13.72 68.45
CA GLY A 370 25.85 14.04 69.30
C GLY A 370 26.89 14.85 68.54
N GLU A 371 27.83 15.46 69.27
CA GLU A 371 28.87 16.34 68.72
C GLU A 371 29.69 15.65 67.60
N GLU A 372 29.95 14.35 67.76
CA GLU A 372 30.69 13.57 66.77
C GLU A 372 29.89 13.33 65.47
N ARG A 373 28.54 13.28 65.53
CA ARG A 373 27.68 13.16 64.34
C ARG A 373 27.66 14.49 63.58
N GLU A 374 27.59 15.61 64.29
CA GLU A 374 27.67 16.95 63.69
C GLU A 374 29.03 17.19 63.01
N GLU A 375 30.13 16.74 63.64
CA GLU A 375 31.46 16.78 63.05
C GLU A 375 31.53 15.90 61.77
N PHE A 376 30.95 14.69 61.81
CA PHE A 376 30.87 13.78 60.67
C PHE A 376 30.06 14.35 59.50
N HIS A 377 28.92 14.98 59.81
CA HIS A 377 28.04 15.64 58.84
C HIS A 377 28.73 16.83 58.16
N SER A 378 29.29 17.73 58.97
CA SER A 378 29.92 18.97 58.49
C SER A 378 31.14 18.71 57.61
N LEU A 379 31.97 17.70 57.94
CA LEU A 379 33.10 17.28 57.11
C LEU A 379 32.64 16.76 55.75
N TYR A 380 31.56 15.98 55.71
CA TYR A 380 31.01 15.47 54.46
C TYR A 380 30.35 16.57 53.62
N GLU A 381 29.61 17.47 54.25
CA GLU A 381 28.95 18.60 53.59
C GLU A 381 29.98 19.53 52.96
N LYS A 382 31.05 19.87 53.70
CA LYS A 382 32.20 20.61 53.20
C LYS A 382 32.84 19.91 52.01
N ALA A 383 33.06 18.59 52.09
CA ALA A 383 33.66 17.83 51.01
C ALA A 383 32.75 17.69 49.78
N ARG A 384 31.42 17.82 49.90
CA ARG A 384 30.45 17.61 48.80
C ARG A 384 29.95 18.90 48.17
N TYR A 385 29.65 19.91 48.97
CA TYR A 385 29.04 21.18 48.58
C TYR A 385 29.93 22.39 48.87
N GLY A 386 30.99 22.23 49.67
CA GLY A 386 31.92 23.31 49.98
C GLY A 386 32.77 23.70 48.77
N ASN A 387 32.99 25.02 48.62
CA ASN A 387 33.89 25.58 47.61
C ASN A 387 35.36 25.65 48.10
N ALA A 388 35.61 25.34 49.37
CA ALA A 388 36.95 25.38 49.98
C ALA A 388 37.61 23.99 49.94
N PRO A 389 38.92 23.89 49.63
CA PRO A 389 39.61 22.62 49.56
C PRO A 389 39.71 21.96 50.95
N CYS A 390 39.43 20.66 51.03
CA CYS A 390 39.59 19.90 52.28
C CYS A 390 41.07 19.59 52.58
N SER A 391 41.45 19.67 53.86
CA SER A 391 42.82 19.38 54.30
C SER A 391 43.06 17.87 54.47
N GLN A 392 44.33 17.45 54.51
CA GLN A 392 44.65 16.05 54.81
C GLN A 392 44.31 15.65 56.26
N GLU A 393 44.28 16.61 57.18
CA GLU A 393 43.92 16.39 58.58
C GLU A 393 42.43 16.10 58.72
N GLU A 394 41.58 16.83 58.00
CA GLU A 394 40.14 16.59 57.91
C GLU A 394 39.82 15.20 57.36
N ALA A 395 40.57 14.74 56.36
CA ALA A 395 40.42 13.39 55.81
C ALA A 395 40.89 12.28 56.76
N ARG A 396 41.83 12.56 57.67
CA ARG A 396 42.23 11.62 58.74
C ARG A 396 41.16 11.59 59.83
N ARG A 397 40.69 12.77 60.26
CA ARG A 397 39.62 12.92 61.26
C ARG A 397 38.34 12.21 60.82
N MET A 398 37.96 12.34 59.55
CA MET A 398 36.82 11.60 58.99
C MET A 398 37.01 10.08 59.06
N GLY A 399 38.23 9.58 58.87
CA GLY A 399 38.55 8.15 58.99
C GLY A 399 38.58 7.65 60.44
N GLU A 400 38.84 8.53 61.40
CA GLU A 400 38.69 8.24 62.83
C GLU A 400 37.21 8.16 63.19
N LEU A 401 36.43 9.18 62.82
CA LEU A 401 34.98 9.22 63.02
C LEU A 401 34.28 8.06 62.29
N GLU A 402 34.78 7.57 61.16
CA GLU A 402 34.28 6.36 60.51
C GLU A 402 34.31 5.13 61.43
N ARG A 403 35.35 5.03 62.28
CA ARG A 403 35.63 3.87 63.14
C ARG A 403 35.03 3.96 64.53
N VAL A 404 34.57 5.14 64.95
CA VAL A 404 33.84 5.29 66.21
C VAL A 404 32.48 4.62 66.08
N ASP A 405 32.18 3.66 66.95
CA ASP A 405 30.83 3.15 67.09
C ASP A 405 30.05 4.19 67.88
N PHE A 406 29.11 4.87 67.23
CA PHE A 406 28.22 5.83 67.87
C PHE A 406 27.20 5.03 68.71
N SER A 407 27.62 4.57 69.89
CA SER A 407 26.81 3.77 70.82
C SER A 407 25.99 4.61 71.77
#